data_AF-A0A0G1KEE7-F1
#
_entry.id   AF-A0A0G1KEE7-F1
#
_cell.length_a   1.000
_cell.length_b   1.000
_cell.length_c   1.000
_cell.angle_alpha   90.00
_cell.angle_beta   90.00
_cell.angle_gamma   90.00
#
_symmetry.space_group_name_H-M   'P 1'
#
loop_
_entity.id
_entity.type
_entity.pdbx_description
1 polymer ?
#
loop_
_entity_poly.entity_id
_entity_poly.type
_entity_poly.pdbx_seq_one_letter_code
_entity_poly.pdbx_strand_id
1 'polypeptide(L)'
;MLNSRRGFVLTKNIILITVASLIVLSLGTTVAVMKFSNNTIDNTCIGGVCPSATSTITFPEPPNWSPTTQCGDGVCNPHEKANPNVCPQDCAIAENIPAPIINSFIATPAKATTGQPVTLSWSSTSTFCAAAGNESSWFVTGGAAAGSVETRALMVPTTFILSCMADDGVSITKSVTVDVAQPIVKVPIITMSAKPESIGKGKTATITWSTMNATSCTASGGRTSSTWTGSRPLKGSYTTPPLTTSQSYTLSCVGDGKTSLRKVTVSVAQGPQITFTATPSKVTAGEKVTLAWLAPNATSCTAGGAGVDWGWTGKLSASGVQTTAPLKESQMFSITCENGVGGTTTKEVQVIVSVPKLSLTLSPSTQSIGYGKVATLRWTSTGATKCTGSGPWADSTFGLNDTKFTQPLTSPSILEVTCTGDAGTTITQKATVNVAEAARCTLGSMVVLNGASITAYLSASVKYGAECVSQTRTCANGVLSGFYMNASCAVLDGKDCSSNAFGTVKNGTSVTAYQAASANIGECVSETRTCTDGTLSGTYANASCMVRPAKWTTTKSVHCVDKKSAPEGWEGTPTTTACDTGEHSYADLPPESCTSVSRGRQCWYSGWSKKCGDVTTETTCYATITEQYP
;
A
#
# COMPACT_ATOMS: atom_id res chain seq x y z
N MET A 1 114.57 -74.01 -15.23
CA MET A 1 114.29 -74.89 -16.38
C MET A 1 112.79 -74.78 -16.63
N LEU A 2 112.31 -73.92 -17.54
CA LEU A 2 112.12 -74.19 -18.99
C LEU A 2 111.28 -75.47 -19.19
N ASN A 3 110.24 -75.53 -20.02
CA ASN A 3 110.03 -74.73 -21.23
C ASN A 3 108.59 -74.87 -21.79
N SER A 4 108.12 -73.85 -22.51
CA SER A 4 106.85 -73.79 -23.28
C SER A 4 105.52 -73.67 -22.50
N ARG A 5 105.09 -72.44 -22.21
CA ARG A 5 103.67 -71.99 -22.12
C ARG A 5 103.68 -70.46 -22.23
N ARG A 6 103.08 -69.87 -23.27
CA ARG A 6 102.90 -68.40 -23.37
C ARG A 6 101.40 -68.07 -23.38
N GLY A 7 100.83 -68.05 -22.19
CA GLY A 7 99.94 -66.96 -21.79
C GLY A 7 100.82 -65.84 -21.23
N PHE A 8 100.73 -64.63 -21.78
CA PHE A 8 101.48 -63.50 -21.25
C PHE A 8 100.72 -62.86 -20.08
N VAL A 9 101.30 -62.93 -18.88
CA VAL A 9 100.94 -62.07 -17.75
C VAL A 9 101.75 -60.78 -17.89
N LEU A 10 101.11 -59.68 -18.27
CA LEU A 10 101.71 -58.34 -18.27
C LEU A 10 101.27 -57.60 -16.99
N THR A 11 102.03 -57.80 -15.91
CA THR A 11 101.97 -57.06 -14.63
C THR A 11 100.63 -57.05 -13.86
N LYS A 12 100.73 -56.97 -12.52
CA LYS A 12 99.59 -57.06 -11.59
C LYS A 12 98.49 -56.05 -11.99
N ASN A 13 97.29 -56.57 -12.29
CA ASN A 13 96.02 -55.87 -12.57
C ASN A 13 95.55 -55.76 -14.03
N ILE A 14 96.04 -56.60 -14.96
CA ILE A 14 95.43 -56.72 -16.29
C ILE A 14 95.23 -58.20 -16.64
N ILE A 15 93.98 -58.63 -16.87
CA ILE A 15 93.63 -59.99 -17.33
C ILE A 15 93.14 -59.89 -18.77
N LEU A 16 93.87 -60.51 -19.71
CA LEU A 16 93.43 -60.67 -21.10
C LEU A 16 92.58 -61.93 -21.23
N ILE A 17 91.35 -61.80 -21.74
CA ILE A 17 90.55 -62.93 -22.19
C ILE A 17 89.99 -62.59 -23.56
N THR A 18 90.32 -63.41 -24.56
CA THR A 18 89.77 -63.33 -25.91
C THR A 18 88.49 -64.14 -26.00
N VAL A 19 87.36 -63.49 -26.26
CA VAL A 19 86.13 -64.16 -26.71
C VAL A 19 85.60 -63.38 -27.90
N ALA A 20 85.51 -64.03 -29.06
CA ALA A 20 84.90 -63.51 -30.30
C ALA A 20 85.26 -62.04 -30.65
N SER A 21 86.55 -61.78 -30.90
CA SER A 21 87.08 -60.53 -31.48
C SER A 21 86.94 -59.24 -30.64
N LEU A 22 86.74 -59.36 -29.32
CA LEU A 22 86.76 -58.24 -28.37
C LEU A 22 87.77 -58.49 -27.23
N ILE A 23 88.49 -57.44 -26.82
CA ILE A 23 89.33 -57.44 -25.61
C ILE A 23 88.69 -56.48 -24.59
N VAL A 24 88.49 -56.98 -23.37
CA VAL A 24 88.00 -56.18 -22.23
C VAL A 24 89.16 -55.91 -21.29
N LEU A 25 89.49 -54.64 -21.08
CA LEU A 25 90.49 -54.22 -20.10
C LEU A 25 89.76 -53.67 -18.87
N SER A 26 90.03 -54.28 -17.70
CA SER A 26 89.63 -53.76 -16.40
C SER A 26 90.84 -53.10 -15.75
N LEU A 27 90.77 -51.80 -15.51
CA LEU A 27 91.71 -51.06 -14.67
C LEU A 27 90.92 -50.52 -13.47
N GLY A 28 90.71 -51.35 -12.46
CA GLY A 28 89.90 -50.98 -11.29
C GLY A 28 88.41 -50.79 -11.66
N THR A 29 87.82 -49.64 -11.30
CA THR A 29 86.37 -49.37 -11.42
C THR A 29 85.90 -48.95 -12.81
N THR A 30 86.78 -48.90 -13.82
CA THR A 30 86.42 -48.58 -15.20
C THR A 30 86.77 -49.75 -16.14
N VAL A 31 85.82 -50.08 -17.02
CA VAL A 31 85.92 -51.15 -18.01
C VAL A 31 85.91 -50.54 -19.40
N ALA A 32 86.95 -50.79 -20.20
CA ALA A 32 87.02 -50.37 -21.60
C ALA A 32 86.93 -51.58 -22.54
N VAL A 33 86.13 -51.44 -23.61
CA VAL A 33 85.88 -52.48 -24.61
C VAL A 33 86.44 -52.01 -25.95
N MET A 34 87.43 -52.73 -26.50
CA MET A 34 88.03 -52.43 -27.80
C MET A 34 87.76 -53.53 -28.82
N LYS A 35 87.51 -53.13 -30.07
CA LYS A 35 87.19 -54.02 -31.20
C LYS A 35 88.44 -54.21 -32.06
N PHE A 36 88.78 -55.45 -32.40
CA PHE A 36 89.94 -55.78 -33.24
C PHE A 36 89.49 -56.25 -34.63
N SER A 37 90.08 -55.72 -35.70
CA SER A 37 89.97 -56.30 -37.05
C SER A 37 91.27 -56.12 -37.84
N ASN A 38 91.70 -57.17 -38.56
CA ASN A 38 92.85 -57.19 -39.49
C ASN A 38 94.13 -56.48 -39.00
N ASN A 39 94.66 -56.89 -37.84
CA ASN A 39 95.97 -56.44 -37.33
C ASN A 39 96.11 -54.91 -37.12
N THR A 40 95.01 -54.17 -37.05
CA THR A 40 94.97 -52.76 -36.68
C THR A 40 94.02 -52.54 -35.49
N ILE A 41 94.48 -51.79 -34.48
CA ILE A 41 93.64 -51.34 -33.35
C ILE A 41 92.78 -50.18 -33.84
N ASP A 42 91.46 -50.36 -33.83
CA ASP A 42 90.52 -49.26 -34.09
C ASP A 42 90.10 -48.63 -32.75
N ASN A 43 90.47 -47.37 -32.52
CA ASN A 43 90.34 -46.66 -31.24
C ASN A 43 88.93 -46.08 -30.99
N THR A 44 87.90 -46.56 -31.68
CA THR A 44 86.52 -46.10 -31.47
C THR A 44 85.88 -46.74 -30.23
N CYS A 45 85.91 -46.05 -29.08
CA CYS A 45 85.16 -46.41 -27.86
C CYS A 45 83.65 -46.10 -28.05
N ILE A 46 82.75 -47.06 -27.77
CA ILE A 46 81.30 -46.77 -27.62
C ILE A 46 81.07 -46.35 -26.15
N GLY A 47 80.72 -45.08 -25.90
CA GLY A 47 80.19 -44.64 -24.59
C GLY A 47 81.03 -43.69 -23.73
N GLY A 48 82.12 -43.11 -24.24
CA GLY A 48 82.77 -41.93 -23.63
C GLY A 48 84.04 -42.16 -22.79
N VAL A 49 85.04 -41.30 -23.08
CA VAL A 49 86.37 -41.08 -22.47
C VAL A 49 87.33 -42.28 -22.43
N CYS A 50 88.18 -42.41 -23.46
CA CYS A 50 89.31 -43.35 -23.49
C CYS A 50 90.54 -42.73 -22.77
N PRO A 51 91.25 -43.43 -21.86
CA PRO A 51 92.51 -42.94 -21.29
C PRO A 51 93.61 -42.95 -22.36
N SER A 52 94.27 -41.81 -22.56
CA SER A 52 95.42 -41.66 -23.45
C SER A 52 96.66 -42.36 -22.86
N ALA A 53 96.87 -43.62 -23.23
CA ALA A 53 98.14 -44.32 -23.02
C ALA A 53 98.66 -44.78 -24.40
N THR A 54 99.47 -43.92 -25.01
CA THR A 54 100.33 -44.25 -26.15
C THR A 54 101.41 -45.23 -25.69
N SER A 55 101.21 -46.52 -25.96
CA SER A 55 102.25 -47.54 -25.84
C SER A 55 102.23 -48.36 -27.12
N THR A 56 102.98 -47.91 -28.12
CA THR A 56 103.24 -48.65 -29.35
C THR A 56 104.04 -49.90 -28.98
N ILE A 57 103.44 -51.08 -29.08
CA ILE A 57 104.15 -52.35 -28.91
C ILE A 57 104.86 -52.64 -30.23
N THR A 58 106.16 -52.32 -30.32
CA THR A 58 107.03 -52.74 -31.42
C THR A 58 107.46 -54.18 -31.20
N PHE A 59 107.13 -55.07 -32.14
CA PHE A 59 107.73 -56.41 -32.20
C PHE A 59 109.12 -56.31 -32.86
N PRO A 60 110.17 -57.00 -32.36
CA PRO A 60 111.43 -57.09 -33.07
C PRO A 60 111.25 -57.83 -34.39
N GLU A 61 111.86 -57.37 -35.48
CA GLU A 61 112.01 -58.18 -36.70
C GLU A 61 112.74 -59.50 -36.36
N PRO A 62 112.31 -60.64 -36.92
CA PRO A 62 113.02 -61.90 -36.71
C PRO A 62 114.36 -61.91 -37.46
N PRO A 63 115.44 -62.49 -36.88
CA PRO A 63 116.74 -62.60 -37.53
C PRO A 63 116.69 -63.51 -38.77
N ASN A 64 117.41 -63.11 -39.83
CA ASN A 64 117.63 -63.88 -41.06
C ASN A 64 118.11 -65.32 -40.74
N TRP A 65 117.23 -66.33 -40.85
CA TRP A 65 117.55 -67.74 -40.60
C TRP A 65 117.46 -68.56 -41.89
N SER A 66 118.53 -69.29 -42.20
CA SER A 66 118.71 -70.15 -43.38
C SER A 66 117.93 -71.48 -43.28
N PRO A 67 117.48 -72.11 -44.40
CA PRO A 67 116.31 -72.99 -44.42
C PRO A 67 116.56 -74.50 -44.23
N THR A 68 117.64 -74.96 -43.59
CA THR A 68 118.04 -76.39 -43.69
C THR A 68 118.28 -77.15 -42.38
N THR A 69 117.88 -76.65 -41.21
CA THR A 69 118.16 -77.33 -39.92
C THR A 69 116.98 -77.47 -38.93
N GLN A 70 115.72 -77.38 -39.36
CA GLN A 70 114.56 -77.40 -38.42
C GLN A 70 113.46 -78.44 -38.68
N CYS A 71 113.66 -79.46 -39.52
CA CYS A 71 112.72 -80.59 -39.55
C CYS A 71 113.16 -81.66 -38.53
N GLY A 72 112.26 -82.09 -37.63
CA GLY A 72 112.44 -83.24 -36.72
C GLY A 72 112.58 -82.92 -35.22
N ASP A 73 112.13 -81.75 -34.76
CA ASP A 73 112.17 -81.36 -33.33
C ASP A 73 110.87 -81.68 -32.55
N GLY A 74 109.83 -82.16 -33.24
CA GLY A 74 108.55 -82.55 -32.65
C GLY A 74 107.63 -81.40 -32.22
N VAL A 75 107.90 -80.14 -32.58
CA VAL A 75 107.09 -78.98 -32.16
C VAL A 75 106.61 -78.15 -33.36
N CYS A 76 105.34 -78.34 -33.77
CA CYS A 76 104.71 -77.60 -34.87
C CYS A 76 104.59 -76.08 -34.56
N ASN A 77 105.52 -75.28 -35.07
CA ASN A 77 105.59 -73.83 -34.88
C ASN A 77 104.84 -73.05 -36.00
N PRO A 78 104.63 -71.71 -35.87
CA PRO A 78 103.86 -70.94 -36.84
C PRO A 78 104.44 -70.93 -38.26
N HIS A 79 105.77 -71.12 -38.42
CA HIS A 79 106.43 -71.19 -39.73
C HIS A 79 106.11 -72.52 -40.43
N GLU A 80 106.12 -73.63 -39.70
CA GLU A 80 105.77 -74.96 -40.21
C GLU A 80 104.29 -75.08 -40.57
N LYS A 81 103.38 -74.46 -39.81
CA LYS A 81 101.95 -74.39 -40.17
C LYS A 81 101.69 -73.64 -41.48
N ALA A 82 102.52 -72.66 -41.83
CA ALA A 82 102.38 -71.89 -43.06
C ALA A 82 103.00 -72.58 -44.28
N ASN A 83 103.89 -73.56 -44.09
CA ASN A 83 104.60 -74.28 -45.15
C ASN A 83 104.53 -75.81 -44.97
N PRO A 84 103.33 -76.42 -45.09
CA PRO A 84 103.09 -77.82 -44.73
C PRO A 84 103.85 -78.85 -45.59
N ASN A 85 104.38 -78.46 -46.75
CA ASN A 85 105.15 -79.34 -47.63
C ASN A 85 106.66 -79.40 -47.30
N VAL A 86 107.15 -78.57 -46.37
CA VAL A 86 108.59 -78.42 -46.10
C VAL A 86 109.06 -79.32 -44.94
N CYS A 87 108.23 -79.58 -43.93
CA CYS A 87 108.49 -80.52 -42.83
C CYS A 87 107.19 -81.24 -42.39
N PRO A 88 106.73 -82.29 -43.09
CA PRO A 88 105.43 -82.92 -42.81
C PRO A 88 105.36 -83.75 -41.52
N GLN A 89 106.51 -84.08 -40.91
CA GLN A 89 106.58 -84.98 -39.75
C GLN A 89 106.22 -84.31 -38.42
N ASP A 90 106.47 -83.01 -38.23
CA ASP A 90 106.28 -82.34 -36.93
C ASP A 90 104.84 -81.82 -36.68
N CYS A 91 104.04 -81.62 -37.74
CA CYS A 91 102.64 -81.19 -37.62
C CYS A 91 101.62 -82.35 -37.76
N ALA A 92 102.08 -83.61 -37.75
CA ALA A 92 101.23 -84.79 -38.00
C ALA A 92 100.46 -85.32 -36.78
N ILE A 93 100.52 -84.67 -35.61
CA ILE A 93 99.75 -85.10 -34.43
C ILE A 93 99.14 -83.86 -33.75
N ALA A 94 97.97 -83.43 -34.22
CA ALA A 94 97.05 -82.70 -33.36
C ALA A 94 96.49 -83.71 -32.35
N GLU A 95 97.07 -83.78 -31.15
CA GLU A 95 96.43 -84.50 -30.05
C GLU A 95 95.03 -83.93 -29.86
N ASN A 96 94.04 -84.81 -30.00
CA ASN A 96 92.62 -84.50 -29.90
C ASN A 96 92.29 -84.22 -28.43
N ILE A 97 92.52 -82.99 -27.96
CA ILE A 97 92.11 -82.56 -26.62
C ILE A 97 90.57 -82.55 -26.63
N PRO A 98 89.90 -83.34 -25.77
CA PRO A 98 88.44 -83.39 -25.78
C PRO A 98 87.88 -82.03 -25.40
N ALA A 99 86.93 -81.54 -26.20
CA ALA A 99 86.25 -80.29 -25.92
C ALA A 99 85.65 -80.31 -24.50
N PRO A 100 85.73 -79.19 -23.77
CA PRO A 100 85.17 -79.11 -22.43
C PRO A 100 83.64 -79.25 -22.50
N ILE A 101 83.02 -79.80 -21.45
CA ILE A 101 81.57 -80.03 -21.36
C ILE A 101 81.04 -79.40 -20.09
N ILE A 102 79.96 -78.60 -20.18
CA ILE A 102 79.21 -78.13 -19.01
C ILE A 102 78.07 -79.12 -18.72
N ASN A 103 78.30 -79.98 -17.73
CA ASN A 103 77.34 -80.99 -17.27
C ASN A 103 76.06 -80.33 -16.74
N SER A 104 76.21 -79.31 -15.89
CA SER A 104 75.09 -78.60 -15.28
C SER A 104 75.42 -77.14 -15.01
N PHE A 105 74.41 -76.28 -15.17
CA PHE A 105 74.43 -74.90 -14.70
C PHE A 105 72.99 -74.52 -14.36
N ILE A 106 72.72 -74.31 -13.07
CA ILE A 106 71.36 -74.19 -12.53
C ILE A 106 71.32 -73.01 -11.55
N ALA A 107 70.21 -72.27 -11.57
CA ALA A 107 69.88 -71.26 -10.57
C ALA A 107 68.79 -71.78 -9.63
N THR A 108 69.00 -71.65 -8.31
CA THR A 108 68.06 -72.10 -7.29
C THR A 108 67.73 -70.95 -6.33
N PRO A 109 66.46 -70.52 -6.23
CA PRO A 109 65.32 -70.94 -7.06
C PRO A 109 65.45 -70.45 -8.51
N ALA A 110 64.84 -71.19 -9.45
CA ALA A 110 64.81 -70.80 -10.87
C ALA A 110 63.91 -69.57 -11.15
N LYS A 111 63.04 -69.20 -10.19
CA LYS A 111 62.22 -67.99 -10.19
C LYS A 111 62.35 -67.30 -8.83
N ALA A 112 62.62 -66.00 -8.85
CA ALA A 112 62.81 -65.19 -7.66
C ALA A 112 61.73 -64.10 -7.54
N THR A 113 61.40 -63.67 -6.33
CA THR A 113 60.65 -62.41 -6.12
C THR A 113 61.60 -61.22 -6.09
N THR A 114 61.15 -60.02 -6.45
CA THR A 114 61.98 -58.79 -6.39
C THR A 114 62.70 -58.67 -5.04
N GLY A 115 64.03 -58.57 -5.09
CA GLY A 115 64.91 -58.46 -3.91
C GLY A 115 65.44 -59.79 -3.36
N GLN A 116 65.01 -60.95 -3.89
CA GLN A 116 65.47 -62.26 -3.44
C GLN A 116 66.78 -62.66 -4.14
N PRO A 117 67.84 -63.06 -3.41
CA PRO A 117 69.05 -63.64 -4.00
C PRO A 117 68.81 -65.08 -4.49
N VAL A 118 69.62 -65.54 -5.44
CA VAL A 118 69.57 -66.92 -5.96
C VAL A 118 70.94 -67.58 -5.87
N THR A 119 70.97 -68.90 -5.73
CA THR A 119 72.21 -69.68 -5.74
C THR A 119 72.44 -70.27 -7.13
N LEU A 120 73.59 -69.97 -7.73
CA LEU A 120 74.06 -70.56 -8.98
C LEU A 120 74.98 -71.73 -8.67
N SER A 121 74.70 -72.89 -9.26
CA SER A 121 75.52 -74.09 -9.10
C SER A 121 75.87 -74.70 -10.44
N TRP A 122 77.12 -75.16 -10.60
CA TRP A 122 77.61 -75.73 -11.85
C TRP A 122 78.48 -76.96 -11.67
N SER A 123 78.52 -77.78 -12.72
CA SER A 123 79.49 -78.85 -12.93
C SER A 123 79.91 -78.87 -14.40
N SER A 124 81.20 -79.03 -14.65
CA SER A 124 81.82 -79.11 -15.96
C SER A 124 83.01 -80.07 -15.94
N THR A 125 83.52 -80.46 -17.10
CA THR A 125 84.79 -81.20 -17.22
C THR A 125 86.02 -80.29 -17.22
N SER A 126 85.84 -78.98 -17.38
CA SER A 126 86.92 -78.00 -17.31
C SER A 126 87.10 -77.48 -15.88
N THR A 127 88.35 -77.39 -15.43
CA THR A 127 88.70 -76.73 -14.17
C THR A 127 88.79 -75.22 -14.30
N PHE A 128 88.57 -74.63 -15.48
CA PHE A 128 88.62 -73.20 -15.70
C PHE A 128 87.27 -72.66 -16.17
N CYS A 129 86.39 -72.37 -15.20
CA CYS A 129 85.07 -71.79 -15.44
C CYS A 129 84.90 -70.45 -14.70
N ALA A 130 84.19 -69.52 -15.31
CA ALA A 130 83.78 -68.26 -14.72
C ALA A 130 82.31 -67.98 -15.03
N ALA A 131 81.57 -67.50 -14.03
CA ALA A 131 80.18 -67.09 -14.19
C ALA A 131 80.07 -65.56 -14.19
N ALA A 132 79.30 -65.03 -15.14
CA ALA A 132 79.01 -63.61 -15.29
C ALA A 132 77.50 -63.38 -15.48
N GLY A 133 77.01 -62.24 -15.02
CA GLY A 133 75.62 -61.79 -15.19
C GLY A 133 75.54 -60.73 -16.28
N ASN A 134 74.32 -60.46 -16.75
CA ASN A 134 74.08 -59.35 -17.70
C ASN A 134 74.35 -57.95 -17.09
N GLU A 135 74.41 -57.83 -15.75
CA GLU A 135 74.88 -56.63 -15.06
C GLU A 135 76.41 -56.68 -14.93
N SER A 136 77.08 -55.62 -15.40
CA SER A 136 78.54 -55.50 -15.54
C SER A 136 79.35 -55.54 -14.23
N SER A 137 78.71 -55.84 -13.09
CA SER A 137 79.27 -55.77 -11.74
C SER A 137 79.23 -57.08 -10.96
N TRP A 138 78.64 -58.16 -11.51
CA TRP A 138 78.69 -59.49 -10.90
C TRP A 138 79.58 -60.44 -11.71
N PHE A 139 80.70 -60.82 -11.11
CA PHE A 139 81.67 -61.75 -11.68
C PHE A 139 82.24 -62.63 -10.57
N VAL A 140 82.27 -63.95 -10.81
CA VAL A 140 82.87 -64.91 -9.88
C VAL A 140 83.90 -65.72 -10.65
N THR A 141 85.18 -65.54 -10.28
CA THR A 141 86.30 -66.39 -10.72
C THR A 141 86.65 -67.38 -9.63
N GLY A 142 86.47 -68.65 -9.92
CA GLY A 142 86.86 -69.74 -9.04
C GLY A 142 87.00 -70.99 -9.89
N GLY A 143 88.20 -71.18 -10.44
CA GLY A 143 88.54 -72.26 -11.37
C GLY A 143 88.44 -73.64 -10.72
N ALA A 144 87.23 -74.17 -10.68
CA ALA A 144 86.96 -75.55 -10.33
C ALA A 144 85.93 -76.16 -11.28
N ALA A 145 86.08 -77.46 -11.51
CA ALA A 145 85.17 -78.26 -12.33
C ALA A 145 83.74 -78.34 -11.76
N ALA A 146 83.54 -78.00 -10.48
CA ALA A 146 82.22 -77.81 -9.89
C ALA A 146 82.27 -76.69 -8.84
N GLY A 147 81.17 -75.96 -8.69
CA GLY A 147 81.08 -74.84 -7.75
C GLY A 147 79.66 -74.39 -7.49
N SER A 148 79.50 -73.56 -6.45
CA SER A 148 78.24 -72.91 -6.10
C SER A 148 78.51 -71.52 -5.55
N VAL A 149 77.67 -70.55 -5.92
CA VAL A 149 77.78 -69.17 -5.43
C VAL A 149 76.39 -68.52 -5.32
N GLU A 150 76.18 -67.72 -4.28
CA GLU A 150 74.97 -66.93 -4.11
C GLU A 150 75.10 -65.57 -4.80
N THR A 151 74.05 -65.13 -5.49
CA THR A 151 73.98 -63.82 -6.13
C THR A 151 73.59 -62.74 -5.11
N ARG A 152 73.68 -61.47 -5.52
CA ARG A 152 72.98 -60.39 -4.82
C ARG A 152 71.47 -60.46 -5.07
N ALA A 153 70.71 -59.64 -4.34
CA ALA A 153 69.29 -59.44 -4.55
C ALA A 153 68.98 -59.03 -6.00
N LEU A 154 68.13 -59.78 -6.70
CA LEU A 154 67.76 -59.51 -8.08
C LEU A 154 66.53 -58.60 -8.15
N MET A 155 66.62 -57.53 -8.95
CA MET A 155 65.54 -56.53 -9.10
C MET A 155 64.79 -56.65 -10.44
N VAL A 156 65.41 -57.27 -11.43
CA VAL A 156 64.87 -57.50 -12.78
C VAL A 156 65.26 -58.90 -13.25
N PRO A 157 64.60 -59.48 -14.27
CA PRO A 157 65.02 -60.74 -14.85
C PRO A 157 66.50 -60.70 -15.29
N THR A 158 67.29 -61.66 -14.83
CA THR A 158 68.74 -61.68 -15.03
C THR A 158 69.14 -63.00 -15.67
N THR A 159 69.89 -62.91 -16.78
CA THR A 159 70.53 -64.08 -17.40
C THR A 159 71.98 -64.15 -16.94
N PHE A 160 72.34 -65.30 -16.37
CA PHE A 160 73.71 -65.64 -16.02
C PHE A 160 74.31 -66.54 -17.09
N ILE A 161 75.59 -66.35 -17.38
CA ILE A 161 76.35 -67.13 -18.36
C ILE A 161 77.56 -67.71 -17.63
N LEU A 162 77.68 -69.04 -17.68
CA LEU A 162 78.87 -69.77 -17.27
C LEU A 162 79.73 -70.04 -18.51
N SER A 163 80.97 -69.56 -18.49
CA SER A 163 81.96 -69.77 -19.55
C SER A 163 83.07 -70.67 -19.02
N CYS A 164 83.33 -71.79 -19.69
CA CYS A 164 84.39 -72.74 -19.34
C CYS A 164 85.37 -72.89 -20.51
N MET A 165 86.67 -72.89 -20.23
CA MET A 165 87.73 -72.95 -21.27
C MET A 165 88.53 -74.25 -21.18
N ALA A 166 88.96 -74.77 -22.32
CA ALA A 166 89.96 -75.84 -22.39
C ALA A 166 91.38 -75.28 -22.52
N ASP A 167 92.36 -76.14 -22.29
CA ASP A 167 93.79 -75.80 -22.31
C ASP A 167 94.28 -75.33 -23.70
N ASP A 168 93.55 -75.65 -24.77
CA ASP A 168 93.79 -75.22 -26.16
C ASP A 168 93.16 -73.86 -26.51
N GLY A 169 92.48 -73.22 -25.54
CA GLY A 169 91.83 -71.92 -25.69
C GLY A 169 90.40 -71.98 -26.21
N VAL A 170 89.83 -73.16 -26.48
CA VAL A 170 88.41 -73.30 -26.86
C VAL A 170 87.52 -72.99 -25.65
N SER A 171 86.53 -72.11 -25.83
CA SER A 171 85.57 -71.76 -24.78
C SER A 171 84.16 -72.24 -25.13
N ILE A 172 83.48 -72.82 -24.13
CA ILE A 172 82.05 -73.15 -24.21
C ILE A 172 81.29 -72.34 -23.17
N THR A 173 80.02 -72.07 -23.47
CA THR A 173 79.16 -71.29 -22.58
C THR A 173 77.82 -71.99 -22.34
N LYS A 174 77.27 -71.87 -21.14
CA LYS A 174 75.89 -72.25 -20.82
C LYS A 174 75.24 -71.12 -20.05
N SER A 175 73.99 -70.80 -20.38
CA SER A 175 73.25 -69.75 -19.68
C SER A 175 72.09 -70.31 -18.86
N VAL A 176 71.76 -69.60 -17.77
CA VAL A 176 70.53 -69.80 -17.01
C VAL A 176 69.87 -68.44 -16.80
N THR A 177 68.57 -68.35 -17.06
CA THR A 177 67.81 -67.11 -16.85
C THR A 177 66.94 -67.28 -15.61
N VAL A 178 67.00 -66.28 -14.73
CA VAL A 178 66.16 -66.20 -13.54
C VAL A 178 65.11 -65.13 -13.78
N ASP A 179 63.85 -65.57 -13.85
CA ASP A 179 62.72 -64.65 -13.89
C ASP A 179 62.51 -64.03 -12.52
N VAL A 180 62.44 -62.70 -12.46
CA VAL A 180 62.09 -61.95 -11.25
C VAL A 180 60.63 -61.52 -11.34
N ALA A 181 59.77 -62.16 -10.54
CA ALA A 181 58.37 -61.78 -10.45
C ALA A 181 58.23 -60.48 -9.65
N GLN A 182 57.70 -59.44 -10.30
CA GLN A 182 57.31 -58.19 -9.63
C GLN A 182 55.97 -58.36 -8.91
N PRO A 183 55.72 -57.65 -7.79
CA PRO A 183 54.42 -57.66 -7.14
C PRO A 183 53.33 -57.14 -8.08
N ILE A 184 52.23 -57.89 -8.22
CA ILE A 184 51.11 -57.52 -9.08
C ILE A 184 50.39 -56.31 -8.46
N VAL A 185 50.66 -55.11 -8.97
CA VAL A 185 49.96 -53.88 -8.59
C VAL A 185 48.58 -53.81 -9.25
N LYS A 186 47.51 -53.99 -8.46
CA LYS A 186 46.13 -53.96 -8.98
C LYS A 186 45.60 -52.53 -9.04
N VAL A 187 45.00 -52.16 -10.17
CA VAL A 187 44.35 -50.85 -10.33
C VAL A 187 43.00 -50.86 -9.58
N PRO A 188 42.68 -49.84 -8.78
CA PRO A 188 41.36 -49.68 -8.17
C PRO A 188 40.24 -49.60 -9.21
N ILE A 189 39.14 -50.32 -9.00
CA ILE A 189 37.93 -50.24 -9.84
C ILE A 189 36.84 -49.57 -9.02
N ILE A 190 36.15 -48.57 -9.61
CA ILE A 190 35.07 -47.82 -8.96
C ILE A 190 33.77 -48.00 -9.76
N THR A 191 32.78 -48.62 -9.15
CA THR A 191 31.39 -48.63 -9.62
C THR A 191 30.58 -47.62 -8.82
N MET A 192 30.11 -46.56 -9.48
CA MET A 192 29.39 -45.44 -8.84
C MET A 192 28.26 -44.98 -9.75
N SER A 193 27.07 -44.75 -9.17
CA SER A 193 25.85 -44.33 -9.90
C SER A 193 24.98 -43.42 -9.03
N ALA A 194 24.13 -42.60 -9.65
CA ALA A 194 23.12 -41.80 -8.98
C ALA A 194 21.72 -42.24 -9.41
N LYS A 195 20.77 -42.30 -8.46
CA LYS A 195 19.38 -42.63 -8.75
C LYS A 195 18.45 -41.72 -7.92
N PRO A 196 17.59 -40.90 -8.57
CA PRO A 196 17.53 -40.64 -10.01
C PRO A 196 18.76 -39.85 -10.52
N GLU A 197 19.11 -39.98 -11.80
CA GLU A 197 20.16 -39.16 -12.43
C GLU A 197 19.69 -37.74 -12.77
N SER A 198 18.39 -37.58 -13.05
CA SER A 198 17.73 -36.29 -13.27
C SER A 198 16.63 -36.10 -12.24
N ILE A 199 16.61 -34.95 -11.58
CA ILE A 199 15.68 -34.62 -10.50
C ILE A 199 15.04 -33.25 -10.71
N GLY A 200 13.85 -33.05 -10.16
CA GLY A 200 13.23 -31.73 -10.10
C GLY A 200 13.94 -30.79 -9.13
N LYS A 201 13.75 -29.48 -9.31
CA LYS A 201 14.34 -28.45 -8.43
C LYS A 201 13.90 -28.68 -6.98
N GLY A 202 14.86 -28.70 -6.05
CA GLY A 202 14.63 -28.93 -4.62
C GLY A 202 14.42 -30.40 -4.24
N LYS A 203 14.59 -31.36 -5.15
CA LYS A 203 14.58 -32.79 -4.84
C LYS A 203 15.99 -33.31 -4.56
N THR A 204 16.09 -34.56 -4.14
CA THR A 204 17.33 -35.24 -3.78
C THR A 204 17.57 -36.45 -4.69
N ALA A 205 18.82 -36.88 -4.81
CA ALA A 205 19.21 -38.14 -5.45
C ALA A 205 20.08 -38.96 -4.51
N THR A 206 20.10 -40.27 -4.69
CA THR A 206 20.97 -41.17 -3.92
C THR A 206 22.10 -41.66 -4.80
N ILE A 207 23.34 -41.44 -4.34
CA ILE A 207 24.58 -41.87 -4.97
C ILE A 207 25.06 -43.13 -4.26
N THR A 208 25.23 -44.22 -4.98
CA THR A 208 25.76 -45.49 -4.46
C THR A 208 27.10 -45.79 -5.10
N TRP A 209 28.02 -46.34 -4.31
CA TRP A 209 29.32 -46.78 -4.83
C TRP A 209 29.83 -48.06 -4.17
N SER A 210 30.68 -48.75 -4.91
CA SER A 210 31.48 -49.87 -4.44
C SER A 210 32.81 -49.90 -5.18
N THR A 211 33.85 -50.40 -4.52
CA THR A 211 35.20 -50.48 -5.08
C THR A 211 35.82 -51.85 -4.95
N MET A 212 36.78 -52.13 -5.83
CA MET A 212 37.64 -53.33 -5.81
C MET A 212 39.10 -52.90 -5.92
N ASN A 213 40.00 -53.60 -5.23
CA ASN A 213 41.45 -53.29 -5.19
C ASN A 213 41.79 -51.87 -4.68
N ALA A 214 40.88 -51.21 -3.96
CA ALA A 214 41.12 -49.92 -3.32
C ALA A 214 41.35 -50.12 -1.81
N THR A 215 42.30 -49.40 -1.23
CA THR A 215 42.56 -49.34 0.21
C THR A 215 41.98 -48.08 0.84
N SER A 216 41.85 -46.99 0.09
CA SER A 216 41.21 -45.75 0.56
C SER A 216 40.45 -45.05 -0.56
N CYS A 217 39.41 -44.29 -0.20
CA CYS A 217 38.65 -43.45 -1.12
C CYS A 217 38.39 -42.08 -0.52
N THR A 218 38.52 -41.04 -1.33
CA THR A 218 38.25 -39.65 -0.98
C THR A 218 37.25 -39.06 -1.97
N ALA A 219 36.17 -38.51 -1.45
CA ALA A 219 35.14 -37.84 -2.23
C ALA A 219 35.41 -36.34 -2.35
N SER A 220 35.12 -35.79 -3.53
CA SER A 220 35.24 -34.37 -3.87
C SER A 220 34.13 -33.93 -4.82
N GLY A 221 33.98 -32.62 -5.01
CA GLY A 221 32.83 -32.03 -5.72
C GLY A 221 31.61 -31.84 -4.83
N GLY A 222 30.41 -31.83 -5.41
CA GLY A 222 29.18 -31.45 -4.72
C GLY A 222 29.03 -29.94 -4.54
N ARG A 223 28.05 -29.50 -3.75
CA ARG A 223 27.87 -28.08 -3.38
C ARG A 223 28.78 -27.74 -2.20
N THR A 224 29.17 -26.47 -2.06
CA THR A 224 30.08 -26.00 -0.98
C THR A 224 29.56 -26.29 0.42
N SER A 225 28.24 -26.52 0.60
CA SER A 225 27.60 -26.93 1.86
C SER A 225 27.31 -28.43 1.98
N SER A 226 27.78 -29.25 1.03
CA SER A 226 27.51 -30.69 1.05
C SER A 226 28.50 -31.42 1.96
N THR A 227 27.99 -32.37 2.74
CA THR A 227 28.79 -33.31 3.54
C THR A 227 29.53 -34.35 2.69
N TRP A 228 29.52 -34.24 1.35
CA TRP A 228 30.10 -35.22 0.43
C TRP A 228 31.63 -35.27 0.45
N THR A 229 32.31 -34.20 0.84
CA THR A 229 33.78 -34.13 0.80
C THR A 229 34.47 -35.01 1.87
N GLY A 230 35.70 -35.43 1.58
CA GLY A 230 36.56 -36.16 2.53
C GLY A 230 36.54 -37.69 2.37
N SER A 231 37.06 -38.39 3.39
CA SER A 231 37.22 -39.86 3.35
C SER A 231 35.88 -40.60 3.28
N ARG A 232 35.83 -41.65 2.46
CA ARG A 232 34.66 -42.51 2.27
C ARG A 232 35.00 -43.98 2.41
N PRO A 233 34.07 -44.80 2.94
CA PRO A 233 34.22 -46.25 2.96
C PRO A 233 34.30 -46.81 1.53
N LEU A 234 34.90 -47.99 1.37
CA LEU A 234 35.06 -48.67 0.08
C LEU A 234 33.73 -49.07 -0.58
N LYS A 235 32.66 -49.17 0.20
CA LYS A 235 31.28 -49.34 -0.26
C LYS A 235 30.38 -48.42 0.56
N GLY A 236 29.41 -47.77 -0.08
CA GLY A 236 28.54 -46.84 0.62
C GLY A 236 27.43 -46.25 -0.24
N SER A 237 26.64 -45.41 0.41
CA SER A 237 25.55 -44.64 -0.18
C SER A 237 25.54 -43.23 0.41
N TYR A 238 25.12 -42.25 -0.39
CA TYR A 238 25.00 -40.85 0.00
C TYR A 238 23.78 -40.22 -0.66
N THR A 239 22.87 -39.66 0.13
CA THR A 239 21.75 -38.88 -0.39
C THR A 239 22.15 -37.42 -0.48
N THR A 240 22.00 -36.81 -1.65
CA THR A 240 22.30 -35.39 -1.85
C THR A 240 21.36 -34.53 -1.00
N PRO A 241 21.78 -33.32 -0.60
CA PRO A 241 20.81 -32.31 -0.17
C PRO A 241 19.87 -31.94 -1.33
N PRO A 242 18.75 -31.25 -1.05
CA PRO A 242 17.90 -30.65 -2.07
C PRO A 242 18.71 -29.80 -3.06
N LEU A 243 18.73 -30.19 -4.34
CA LEU A 243 19.52 -29.49 -5.36
C LEU A 243 18.68 -28.48 -6.14
N THR A 244 19.19 -27.27 -6.30
CA THR A 244 18.59 -26.21 -7.12
C THR A 244 19.29 -26.00 -8.46
N THR A 245 20.50 -26.57 -8.61
CA THR A 245 21.33 -26.56 -9.81
C THR A 245 22.00 -27.93 -9.96
N SER A 246 22.33 -28.34 -11.19
CA SER A 246 23.02 -29.60 -11.46
C SER A 246 24.39 -29.63 -10.79
N GLN A 247 24.71 -30.71 -10.08
CA GLN A 247 25.98 -30.86 -9.36
C GLN A 247 26.68 -32.17 -9.72
N SER A 248 28.01 -32.15 -9.70
CA SER A 248 28.80 -33.35 -9.93
C SER A 248 29.56 -33.82 -8.69
N TYR A 249 29.60 -35.13 -8.51
CA TYR A 249 30.17 -35.83 -7.37
C TYR A 249 31.28 -36.76 -7.88
N THR A 250 32.48 -36.59 -7.34
CA THR A 250 33.67 -37.33 -7.75
C THR A 250 34.15 -38.20 -6.58
N LEU A 251 34.55 -39.42 -6.88
CA LEU A 251 35.20 -40.34 -5.95
C LEU A 251 36.58 -40.71 -6.51
N SER A 252 37.63 -40.46 -5.72
CA SER A 252 39.02 -40.84 -6.00
C SER A 252 39.43 -41.97 -5.07
N CYS A 253 39.90 -43.09 -5.60
CA CYS A 253 40.30 -44.23 -4.78
C CYS A 253 41.72 -44.70 -5.11
N VAL A 254 42.47 -45.04 -4.07
CA VAL A 254 43.87 -45.45 -4.13
C VAL A 254 43.99 -46.91 -3.73
N GLY A 255 44.87 -47.67 -4.41
CA GLY A 255 45.22 -49.05 -4.09
C GLY A 255 46.50 -49.46 -4.80
N ASP A 256 47.39 -50.18 -4.11
CA ASP A 256 48.72 -50.59 -4.59
C ASP A 256 49.51 -49.47 -5.29
N GLY A 257 49.46 -48.25 -4.73
CA GLY A 257 50.13 -47.06 -5.27
C GLY A 257 49.48 -46.44 -6.53
N LYS A 258 48.40 -47.03 -7.05
CA LYS A 258 47.64 -46.52 -8.20
C LYS A 258 46.35 -45.81 -7.76
N THR A 259 45.87 -44.89 -8.59
CA THR A 259 44.66 -44.10 -8.31
C THR A 259 43.67 -44.19 -9.47
N SER A 260 42.39 -44.36 -9.15
CA SER A 260 41.29 -44.27 -10.10
C SER A 260 40.29 -43.20 -9.66
N LEU A 261 39.63 -42.57 -10.63
CA LEU A 261 38.64 -41.53 -10.42
C LEU A 261 37.34 -41.89 -11.14
N ARG A 262 36.20 -41.66 -10.47
CA ARG A 262 34.88 -41.76 -11.08
C ARG A 262 34.04 -40.55 -10.72
N LYS A 263 33.35 -39.99 -11.71
CA LYS A 263 32.44 -38.85 -11.57
C LYS A 263 31.03 -39.28 -11.95
N VAL A 264 30.06 -38.83 -11.15
CA VAL A 264 28.62 -38.92 -11.46
C VAL A 264 28.02 -37.53 -11.35
N THR A 265 27.11 -37.19 -12.24
CA THR A 265 26.41 -35.90 -12.23
C THR A 265 24.94 -36.13 -11.92
N VAL A 266 24.42 -35.39 -10.94
CA VAL A 266 22.98 -35.31 -10.67
C VAL A 266 22.48 -34.04 -11.34
N SER A 267 21.65 -34.21 -12.37
CA SER A 267 21.13 -33.10 -13.18
C SER A 267 19.83 -32.57 -12.58
N VAL A 268 19.72 -31.24 -12.46
CA VAL A 268 18.45 -30.59 -12.12
C VAL A 268 17.73 -30.28 -13.42
N ALA A 269 16.57 -30.90 -13.61
CA ALA A 269 15.76 -30.73 -14.80
C ALA A 269 15.33 -29.26 -14.96
N GLN A 270 15.62 -28.69 -16.13
CA GLN A 270 15.11 -27.38 -16.51
C GLN A 270 13.65 -27.52 -16.93
N GLY A 271 12.79 -26.59 -16.52
CA GLY A 271 11.39 -26.60 -16.95
C GLY A 271 11.21 -26.22 -18.43
N PRO A 272 10.02 -26.46 -18.99
CA PRO A 272 9.72 -26.10 -20.37
C PRO A 272 9.71 -24.57 -20.56
N GLN A 273 10.06 -24.10 -21.75
CA GLN A 273 9.87 -22.69 -22.10
C GLN A 273 8.37 -22.44 -22.33
N ILE A 274 7.80 -21.43 -21.67
CA ILE A 274 6.36 -21.13 -21.77
C ILE A 274 6.17 -19.75 -22.40
N THR A 275 5.45 -19.72 -23.52
CA THR A 275 4.80 -18.50 -24.02
C THR A 275 3.38 -18.48 -23.50
N PHE A 276 2.99 -17.42 -22.78
CA PHE A 276 1.64 -17.26 -22.24
C PHE A 276 1.19 -15.81 -22.45
N THR A 277 0.03 -15.64 -23.07
CA THR A 277 -0.48 -14.33 -23.48
C THR A 277 -1.96 -14.21 -23.18
N ALA A 278 -2.42 -12.98 -22.97
CA ALA A 278 -3.81 -12.62 -22.77
C ALA A 278 -4.18 -11.52 -23.76
N THR A 279 -5.17 -11.77 -24.60
CA THR A 279 -5.60 -10.84 -25.65
C THR A 279 -7.12 -10.63 -25.60
N PRO A 280 -7.58 -9.38 -25.47
CA PRO A 280 -6.81 -8.16 -25.14
C PRO A 280 -6.30 -8.18 -23.69
N SER A 281 -5.19 -7.47 -23.40
CA SER A 281 -4.62 -7.37 -22.05
C SER A 281 -5.28 -6.31 -21.16
N LYS A 282 -6.16 -5.48 -21.76
CA LYS A 282 -7.00 -4.50 -21.08
C LYS A 282 -8.41 -4.62 -21.59
N VAL A 283 -9.37 -4.72 -20.67
CA VAL A 283 -10.80 -4.83 -20.99
C VAL A 283 -11.63 -3.96 -20.05
N THR A 284 -12.87 -3.69 -20.43
CA THR A 284 -13.87 -3.14 -19.51
C THR A 284 -14.54 -4.25 -18.70
N ALA A 285 -15.09 -3.91 -17.53
CA ALA A 285 -15.78 -4.90 -16.71
C ALA A 285 -16.95 -5.54 -17.48
N GLY A 286 -17.04 -6.86 -17.45
CA GLY A 286 -18.02 -7.66 -18.19
C GLY A 286 -17.53 -8.18 -19.55
N GLU A 287 -16.37 -7.73 -20.03
CA GLU A 287 -15.76 -8.30 -21.23
C GLU A 287 -14.96 -9.58 -20.91
N LYS A 288 -14.77 -10.40 -21.95
CA LYS A 288 -14.02 -11.67 -21.86
C LYS A 288 -12.63 -11.48 -22.46
N VAL A 289 -11.67 -12.28 -21.99
CA VAL A 289 -10.30 -12.30 -22.52
C VAL A 289 -9.94 -13.68 -23.02
N THR A 290 -9.12 -13.73 -24.07
CA THR A 290 -8.59 -14.98 -24.61
C THR A 290 -7.17 -15.20 -24.11
N LEU A 291 -6.97 -16.27 -23.36
CA LEU A 291 -5.69 -16.77 -22.88
C LEU A 291 -5.13 -17.77 -23.90
N ALA A 292 -3.89 -17.58 -24.34
CA ALA A 292 -3.22 -18.47 -25.28
C ALA A 292 -1.83 -18.86 -24.75
N TRP A 293 -1.51 -20.15 -24.81
CA TRP A 293 -0.25 -20.68 -24.33
C TRP A 293 0.40 -21.69 -25.28
N LEU A 294 1.72 -21.72 -25.23
CA LEU A 294 2.57 -22.71 -25.90
C LEU A 294 3.76 -23.03 -24.99
N ALA A 295 3.87 -24.29 -24.59
CA ALA A 295 4.95 -24.80 -23.75
C ALA A 295 5.63 -26.02 -24.43
N PRO A 296 6.58 -25.80 -25.34
CA PRO A 296 7.30 -26.89 -25.99
C PRO A 296 8.00 -27.77 -24.95
N ASN A 297 7.89 -29.09 -25.10
CA ASN A 297 8.44 -30.10 -24.20
C ASN A 297 7.77 -30.18 -22.80
N ALA A 298 6.61 -29.56 -22.61
CA ALA A 298 5.77 -29.84 -21.46
C ALA A 298 5.03 -31.17 -21.63
N THR A 299 5.02 -32.00 -20.60
CA THR A 299 4.22 -33.23 -20.51
C THR A 299 2.85 -32.94 -19.91
N SER A 300 2.78 -31.99 -18.96
CA SER A 300 1.52 -31.53 -18.39
C SER A 300 1.61 -30.04 -18.06
N CYS A 301 0.47 -29.35 -18.15
CA CYS A 301 0.33 -27.97 -17.69
C CYS A 301 -0.87 -27.87 -16.74
N THR A 302 -0.85 -26.91 -15.84
CA THR A 302 -1.94 -26.61 -14.92
C THR A 302 -2.23 -25.11 -14.92
N ALA A 303 -3.51 -24.78 -15.00
CA ALA A 303 -4.01 -23.43 -14.78
C ALA A 303 -3.85 -23.06 -13.30
N GLY A 304 -3.42 -21.82 -13.04
CA GLY A 304 -3.29 -21.26 -11.71
C GLY A 304 -3.54 -19.74 -11.67
N GLY A 305 -3.24 -19.14 -10.52
CA GLY A 305 -3.58 -17.75 -10.23
C GLY A 305 -5.03 -17.60 -9.77
N ALA A 306 -5.53 -16.38 -9.64
CA ALA A 306 -6.90 -16.13 -9.18
C ALA A 306 -7.96 -16.19 -10.32
N GLY A 307 -7.69 -17.00 -11.35
CA GLY A 307 -8.59 -17.22 -12.48
C GLY A 307 -9.69 -18.25 -12.26
N VAL A 308 -9.78 -18.83 -11.06
CA VAL A 308 -10.67 -19.97 -10.75
C VAL A 308 -12.14 -19.62 -10.99
N ASP A 309 -12.58 -18.48 -10.46
CA ASP A 309 -13.96 -17.99 -10.60
C ASP A 309 -14.30 -17.58 -12.05
N TRP A 310 -13.28 -17.46 -12.92
CA TRP A 310 -13.39 -17.04 -14.30
C TRP A 310 -13.20 -18.18 -15.31
N GLY A 311 -13.27 -19.43 -14.83
CA GLY A 311 -13.18 -20.64 -15.64
C GLY A 311 -11.75 -21.09 -15.98
N TRP A 312 -10.72 -20.42 -15.45
CA TRP A 312 -9.32 -20.81 -15.64
C TRP A 312 -8.86 -21.76 -14.54
N THR A 313 -9.11 -23.06 -14.72
CA THR A 313 -8.80 -24.11 -13.73
C THR A 313 -8.38 -25.41 -14.39
N GLY A 314 -7.74 -26.30 -13.62
CA GLY A 314 -7.51 -27.69 -14.00
C GLY A 314 -6.24 -27.94 -14.82
N LYS A 315 -6.15 -29.16 -15.35
CA LYS A 315 -5.05 -29.60 -16.23
C LYS A 315 -5.26 -29.11 -17.65
N LEU A 316 -4.19 -28.60 -18.24
CA LEU A 316 -4.11 -28.08 -19.59
C LEU A 316 -3.15 -28.92 -20.43
N SER A 317 -3.40 -28.97 -21.73
CA SER A 317 -2.44 -29.49 -22.71
C SER A 317 -1.21 -28.58 -22.82
N ALA A 318 -0.13 -29.07 -23.44
CA ALA A 318 1.11 -28.30 -23.64
C ALA A 318 0.93 -27.02 -24.48
N SER A 319 -0.15 -26.94 -25.26
CA SER A 319 -0.55 -25.76 -26.02
C SER A 319 -2.07 -25.65 -26.05
N GLY A 320 -2.59 -24.44 -26.14
CA GLY A 320 -4.02 -24.23 -26.27
C GLY A 320 -4.43 -22.77 -26.21
N VAL A 321 -5.73 -22.57 -26.36
CA VAL A 321 -6.39 -21.27 -26.26
C VAL A 321 -7.65 -21.47 -25.43
N GLN A 322 -7.96 -20.52 -24.55
CA GLN A 322 -9.16 -20.54 -23.74
C GLN A 322 -9.70 -19.12 -23.52
N THR A 323 -10.99 -18.94 -23.66
CA THR A 323 -11.66 -17.67 -23.33
C THR A 323 -12.19 -17.72 -21.91
N THR A 324 -11.96 -16.65 -21.13
CA THR A 324 -12.44 -16.52 -19.75
C THR A 324 -13.95 -16.28 -19.70
N ALA A 325 -14.54 -16.45 -18.52
CA ALA A 325 -15.81 -15.80 -18.21
C ALA A 325 -15.66 -14.26 -18.18
N PRO A 326 -16.77 -13.48 -18.26
CA PRO A 326 -16.77 -12.03 -18.15
C PRO A 326 -16.05 -11.53 -16.89
N LEU A 327 -14.95 -10.81 -17.04
CA LEU A 327 -14.14 -10.38 -15.88
C LEU A 327 -14.76 -9.15 -15.22
N LYS A 328 -14.86 -9.14 -13.88
CA LYS A 328 -15.38 -7.98 -13.12
C LYS A 328 -14.28 -7.10 -12.53
N GLU A 329 -13.08 -7.64 -12.36
CA GLU A 329 -11.93 -6.97 -11.75
C GLU A 329 -10.61 -7.45 -12.38
N SER A 330 -9.54 -6.69 -12.16
CA SER A 330 -8.22 -6.99 -12.72
C SER A 330 -7.68 -8.30 -12.17
N GLN A 331 -7.16 -9.17 -13.04
CA GLN A 331 -6.83 -10.53 -12.68
C GLN A 331 -5.43 -10.94 -13.16
N MET A 332 -4.71 -11.65 -12.30
CA MET A 332 -3.48 -12.38 -12.63
C MET A 332 -3.82 -13.83 -12.93
N PHE A 333 -3.50 -14.27 -14.15
CA PHE A 333 -3.58 -15.67 -14.56
C PHE A 333 -2.18 -16.25 -14.58
N SER A 334 -2.03 -17.49 -14.12
CA SER A 334 -0.78 -18.23 -14.23
C SER A 334 -0.99 -19.57 -14.91
N ILE A 335 0.08 -20.05 -15.54
CA ILE A 335 0.17 -21.41 -16.05
C ILE A 335 1.48 -22.01 -15.55
N THR A 336 1.40 -23.22 -15.00
CA THR A 336 2.57 -23.98 -14.56
C THR A 336 2.67 -25.24 -15.41
N CYS A 337 3.81 -25.45 -16.07
CA CYS A 337 4.03 -26.63 -16.89
C CYS A 337 5.24 -27.43 -16.39
N GLU A 338 5.18 -28.75 -16.55
CA GLU A 338 6.25 -29.69 -16.19
C GLU A 338 6.67 -30.55 -17.38
N ASN A 339 7.93 -30.98 -17.42
CA ASN A 339 8.49 -31.81 -18.51
C ASN A 339 8.60 -33.32 -18.19
N GLY A 340 7.86 -33.80 -17.18
CA GLY A 340 7.82 -35.22 -16.80
C GLY A 340 9.06 -35.75 -16.05
N VAL A 341 10.21 -35.05 -16.13
CA VAL A 341 11.45 -35.38 -15.40
C VAL A 341 11.69 -34.49 -14.17
N GLY A 342 10.66 -33.73 -13.77
CA GLY A 342 10.64 -32.88 -12.58
C GLY A 342 11.00 -31.40 -12.80
N GLY A 343 11.29 -31.00 -14.04
CA GLY A 343 11.51 -29.60 -14.39
C GLY A 343 10.17 -28.87 -14.52
N THR A 344 9.99 -27.80 -13.76
CA THR A 344 8.77 -26.99 -13.77
C THR A 344 9.07 -25.54 -14.15
N THR A 345 8.12 -24.88 -14.81
CA THR A 345 8.17 -23.45 -15.11
C THR A 345 6.78 -22.86 -14.94
N THR A 346 6.71 -21.67 -14.36
CA THR A 346 5.47 -20.92 -14.19
C THR A 346 5.59 -19.61 -14.94
N LYS A 347 4.55 -19.27 -15.69
CA LYS A 347 4.43 -17.97 -16.37
C LYS A 347 3.11 -17.32 -15.98
N GLU A 348 3.14 -16.01 -15.85
CA GLU A 348 1.97 -15.22 -15.46
C GLU A 348 1.68 -14.14 -16.49
N VAL A 349 0.40 -13.80 -16.62
CA VAL A 349 -0.07 -12.66 -17.42
C VAL A 349 -1.12 -11.90 -16.61
N GLN A 350 -1.00 -10.58 -16.62
CA GLN A 350 -1.97 -9.68 -16.00
C GLN A 350 -2.99 -9.22 -17.03
N VAL A 351 -4.26 -9.32 -16.69
CA VAL A 351 -5.36 -8.68 -17.41
C VAL A 351 -5.86 -7.52 -16.56
N ILE A 352 -5.82 -6.32 -17.12
CA ILE A 352 -6.30 -5.11 -16.43
C ILE A 352 -7.76 -4.90 -16.82
N VAL A 353 -8.64 -4.85 -15.82
CA VAL A 353 -10.04 -4.53 -16.02
C VAL A 353 -10.29 -3.09 -15.61
N SER A 354 -10.69 -2.27 -16.58
CA SER A 354 -11.16 -0.92 -16.37
C SER A 354 -12.63 -0.96 -15.97
N VAL A 355 -12.90 -0.77 -14.68
CA VAL A 355 -14.25 -0.47 -14.21
C VAL A 355 -14.58 0.99 -14.54
N PRO A 356 -15.78 1.32 -15.06
CA PRO A 356 -16.21 2.70 -15.21
C PRO A 356 -16.13 3.39 -13.85
N LYS A 357 -15.26 4.38 -13.70
CA LYS A 357 -15.16 5.13 -12.44
C LYS A 357 -16.47 5.89 -12.24
N LEU A 358 -17.20 5.54 -11.18
CA LEU A 358 -18.40 6.27 -10.80
C LEU A 358 -18.03 7.72 -10.45
N SER A 359 -18.61 8.68 -11.15
CA SER A 359 -18.44 10.10 -10.88
C SER A 359 -19.77 10.82 -11.02
N LEU A 360 -19.99 11.84 -10.20
CA LEU A 360 -21.18 12.67 -10.21
C LEU A 360 -20.79 14.13 -10.02
N THR A 361 -21.27 14.99 -10.91
CA THR A 361 -21.19 16.44 -10.80
C THR A 361 -22.60 17.01 -10.75
N LEU A 362 -22.88 17.78 -9.70
CA LEU A 362 -24.13 18.49 -9.50
C LEU A 362 -23.86 19.99 -9.56
N SER A 363 -24.65 20.72 -10.35
CA SER A 363 -24.49 22.16 -10.51
C SER A 363 -25.86 22.83 -10.59
N PRO A 364 -26.26 23.62 -9.58
CA PRO A 364 -27.42 24.49 -9.71
C PRO A 364 -27.10 25.62 -10.70
N SER A 365 -28.09 26.07 -11.46
CA SER A 365 -27.93 27.21 -12.38
C SER A 365 -27.57 28.51 -11.67
N THR A 366 -28.01 28.64 -10.42
CA THR A 366 -27.83 29.82 -9.57
C THR A 366 -27.75 29.39 -8.11
N GLN A 367 -26.85 29.98 -7.32
CA GLN A 367 -26.72 29.69 -5.88
C GLN A 367 -27.73 30.45 -5.02
N SER A 368 -28.40 31.46 -5.57
CA SER A 368 -29.41 32.27 -4.89
C SER A 368 -30.59 32.54 -5.82
N ILE A 369 -31.82 32.41 -5.30
CA ILE A 369 -33.07 32.70 -6.00
C ILE A 369 -33.98 33.59 -5.14
N GLY A 370 -34.93 34.27 -5.77
CA GLY A 370 -35.97 35.01 -5.05
C GLY A 370 -36.95 34.11 -4.30
N TYR A 371 -37.60 34.66 -3.27
CA TYR A 371 -38.65 33.95 -2.51
C TYR A 371 -39.75 33.41 -3.44
N GLY A 372 -40.12 32.14 -3.25
CA GLY A 372 -41.15 31.46 -4.03
C GLY A 372 -40.77 31.18 -5.49
N LYS A 373 -39.49 31.30 -5.84
CA LYS A 373 -38.99 30.91 -7.17
C LYS A 373 -38.50 29.47 -7.17
N VAL A 374 -38.32 28.92 -8.37
CA VAL A 374 -37.79 27.56 -8.59
C VAL A 374 -36.30 27.63 -8.91
N ALA A 375 -35.52 26.66 -8.44
CA ALA A 375 -34.14 26.47 -8.85
C ALA A 375 -34.05 25.46 -10.00
N THR A 376 -33.08 25.65 -10.90
CA THR A 376 -32.74 24.63 -11.91
C THR A 376 -31.50 23.89 -11.47
N LEU A 377 -31.56 22.56 -11.46
CA LEU A 377 -30.43 21.69 -11.15
C LEU A 377 -30.05 20.91 -12.40
N ARG A 378 -28.74 20.87 -12.69
CA ARG A 378 -28.18 19.99 -13.70
C ARG A 378 -27.21 19.04 -13.04
N TRP A 379 -27.27 17.77 -13.43
CA TRP A 379 -26.25 16.81 -13.04
C TRP A 379 -25.82 15.97 -14.22
N THR A 380 -24.56 15.55 -14.14
CA THR A 380 -23.98 14.58 -15.06
C THR A 380 -23.29 13.50 -14.25
N SER A 381 -23.49 12.26 -14.67
CA SER A 381 -22.87 11.09 -14.05
C SER A 381 -22.18 10.22 -15.09
N THR A 382 -21.08 9.60 -14.67
CA THR A 382 -20.33 8.62 -15.47
C THR A 382 -20.26 7.33 -14.66
N GLY A 383 -20.49 6.18 -15.29
CA GLY A 383 -20.50 4.88 -14.61
C GLY A 383 -21.70 4.63 -13.69
N ALA A 384 -22.75 5.49 -13.74
CA ALA A 384 -23.99 5.28 -13.00
C ALA A 384 -24.99 4.45 -13.81
N THR A 385 -25.70 3.55 -13.14
CA THR A 385 -26.83 2.78 -13.68
C THR A 385 -28.18 3.35 -13.25
N LYS A 386 -28.21 4.12 -12.16
CA LYS A 386 -29.41 4.80 -11.66
C LYS A 386 -29.03 6.07 -10.90
N CYS A 387 -29.81 7.13 -11.03
CA CYS A 387 -29.72 8.31 -10.17
C CYS A 387 -31.07 8.58 -9.51
N THR A 388 -31.05 9.20 -8.33
CA THR A 388 -32.23 9.60 -7.56
C THR A 388 -31.95 10.91 -6.84
N GLY A 389 -32.93 11.80 -6.74
CA GLY A 389 -32.83 13.00 -5.93
C GLY A 389 -33.59 12.89 -4.61
N SER A 390 -33.12 13.62 -3.60
CA SER A 390 -33.79 13.79 -2.31
C SER A 390 -33.96 15.28 -1.98
N GLY A 391 -34.96 15.59 -1.15
CA GLY A 391 -35.32 16.97 -0.76
C GLY A 391 -36.55 17.53 -1.50
N PRO A 392 -36.73 18.87 -1.59
CA PRO A 392 -37.93 19.54 -2.14
C PRO A 392 -38.11 19.42 -3.67
N TRP A 393 -37.42 18.46 -4.27
CA TRP A 393 -37.40 18.15 -5.70
C TRP A 393 -37.31 16.63 -5.95
N ALA A 394 -37.46 15.82 -4.90
CA ALA A 394 -37.48 14.38 -4.99
C ALA A 394 -38.60 13.93 -5.94
N ASP A 395 -38.21 13.14 -6.93
CA ASP A 395 -39.09 12.56 -7.95
C ASP A 395 -38.53 11.18 -8.32
N SER A 396 -39.41 10.33 -8.83
CA SER A 396 -39.12 8.97 -9.27
C SER A 396 -38.44 8.88 -10.65
N THR A 397 -38.34 9.98 -11.41
CA THR A 397 -37.93 9.98 -12.82
C THR A 397 -36.62 10.73 -13.12
N PHE A 398 -35.53 10.31 -12.48
CA PHE A 398 -34.21 10.90 -12.67
C PHE A 398 -33.42 10.20 -13.79
N GLY A 399 -33.04 10.95 -14.82
CA GLY A 399 -32.06 10.48 -15.81
C GLY A 399 -30.64 10.40 -15.23
N LEU A 400 -29.75 9.66 -15.91
CA LEU A 400 -28.32 9.59 -15.55
C LEU A 400 -27.60 10.93 -15.76
N ASN A 401 -28.01 11.65 -16.80
CA ASN A 401 -27.63 13.03 -17.11
C ASN A 401 -28.92 13.78 -17.41
N ASP A 402 -29.27 14.76 -16.60
CA ASP A 402 -30.59 15.36 -16.68
C ASP A 402 -30.60 16.79 -16.09
N THR A 403 -31.70 17.50 -16.33
CA THR A 403 -31.98 18.83 -15.80
C THR A 403 -33.41 18.84 -15.25
N LYS A 404 -33.56 19.20 -13.97
CA LYS A 404 -34.88 19.31 -13.32
C LYS A 404 -35.01 20.63 -12.58
N PHE A 405 -36.26 20.97 -12.28
CA PHE A 405 -36.64 22.13 -11.48
C PHE A 405 -37.09 21.68 -10.08
N THR A 406 -36.82 22.50 -9.08
CA THR A 406 -37.41 22.32 -7.75
C THR A 406 -38.87 22.76 -7.73
N GLN A 407 -39.59 22.40 -6.68
CA GLN A 407 -40.79 23.17 -6.31
C GLN A 407 -40.40 24.61 -5.90
N PRO A 408 -41.34 25.57 -5.87
CA PRO A 408 -41.09 26.91 -5.35
C PRO A 408 -40.48 26.87 -3.95
N LEU A 409 -39.29 27.44 -3.77
CA LEU A 409 -38.60 27.42 -2.49
C LEU A 409 -38.88 28.71 -1.72
N THR A 410 -39.18 28.58 -0.43
CA THR A 410 -39.45 29.69 0.48
C THR A 410 -38.39 29.86 1.58
N SER A 411 -37.44 28.92 1.64
CA SER A 411 -36.30 28.93 2.57
C SER A 411 -35.08 28.25 1.93
N PRO A 412 -33.84 28.55 2.40
CA PRO A 412 -32.64 27.88 1.95
C PRO A 412 -32.78 26.36 2.04
N SER A 413 -32.48 25.67 0.94
CA SER A 413 -32.72 24.24 0.81
C SER A 413 -31.47 23.51 0.32
N ILE A 414 -31.25 22.32 0.86
CA ILE A 414 -30.21 21.39 0.42
C ILE A 414 -30.85 20.40 -0.55
N LEU A 415 -30.26 20.29 -1.73
CA LEU A 415 -30.73 19.47 -2.84
C LEU A 415 -29.67 18.40 -3.08
N GLU A 416 -30.05 17.13 -3.02
CA GLU A 416 -29.08 16.04 -3.17
C GLU A 416 -29.41 15.17 -4.38
N VAL A 417 -28.37 14.74 -5.10
CA VAL A 417 -28.43 13.67 -6.09
C VAL A 417 -27.57 12.53 -5.61
N THR A 418 -28.13 11.33 -5.58
CA THR A 418 -27.40 10.08 -5.35
C THR A 418 -27.45 9.25 -6.62
N CYS A 419 -26.29 8.87 -7.14
CA CYS A 419 -26.19 7.95 -8.26
C CYS A 419 -25.54 6.64 -7.81
N THR A 420 -26.10 5.52 -8.27
CA THR A 420 -25.61 4.16 -8.06
C THR A 420 -24.93 3.70 -9.33
N GLY A 421 -23.70 3.21 -9.23
CA GLY A 421 -22.95 2.58 -10.30
C GLY A 421 -23.06 1.06 -10.28
N ASP A 422 -22.28 0.43 -11.15
CA ASP A 422 -22.14 -1.02 -11.15
C ASP A 422 -21.59 -1.53 -9.81
N ALA A 423 -21.90 -2.80 -9.49
CA ALA A 423 -21.63 -3.43 -8.20
C ALA A 423 -22.31 -2.76 -6.97
N GLY A 424 -23.28 -1.87 -7.19
CA GLY A 424 -24.06 -1.24 -6.11
C GLY A 424 -23.35 -0.09 -5.40
N THR A 425 -22.21 0.36 -5.93
CA THR A 425 -21.48 1.53 -5.42
C THR A 425 -22.33 2.80 -5.55
N THR A 426 -22.29 3.71 -4.57
CA THR A 426 -23.07 4.95 -4.60
C THR A 426 -22.20 6.17 -4.43
N ILE A 427 -22.58 7.27 -5.09
CA ILE A 427 -22.01 8.60 -4.89
C ILE A 427 -23.14 9.60 -4.70
N THR A 428 -23.00 10.49 -3.71
CA THR A 428 -23.98 11.54 -3.42
C THR A 428 -23.32 12.90 -3.54
N GLN A 429 -23.97 13.83 -4.23
CA GLN A 429 -23.58 15.24 -4.28
C GLN A 429 -24.71 16.11 -3.75
N LYS A 430 -24.32 17.20 -3.10
CA LYS A 430 -25.25 18.17 -2.52
C LYS A 430 -25.03 19.55 -3.11
N ALA A 431 -26.12 20.26 -3.35
CA ALA A 431 -26.12 21.66 -3.71
C ALA A 431 -27.02 22.43 -2.74
N THR A 432 -26.49 23.51 -2.18
CA THR A 432 -27.29 24.44 -1.37
C THR A 432 -27.77 25.56 -2.27
N VAL A 433 -29.09 25.78 -2.29
CA VAL A 433 -29.69 26.95 -2.93
C VAL A 433 -30.20 27.87 -1.83
N ASN A 434 -29.64 29.07 -1.78
CA ASN A 434 -30.09 30.12 -0.89
C ASN A 434 -31.37 30.77 -1.46
N VAL A 435 -32.28 31.15 -0.59
CA VAL A 435 -33.52 31.83 -0.96
C VAL A 435 -33.52 33.20 -0.28
N ALA A 436 -33.69 34.26 -1.07
CA ALA A 436 -33.83 35.61 -0.54
C ALA A 436 -35.05 35.68 0.38
N GLU A 437 -34.96 36.49 1.44
CA GLU A 437 -36.08 36.73 2.34
C GLU A 437 -37.30 37.27 1.57
N ALA A 438 -38.49 36.84 1.99
CA ALA A 438 -39.74 37.35 1.42
C ALA A 438 -39.85 38.86 1.63
N ALA A 439 -40.37 39.58 0.63
CA ALA A 439 -40.61 41.00 0.77
C ALA A 439 -41.71 41.27 1.82
N ARG A 440 -41.44 42.26 2.68
CA ARG A 440 -42.38 42.81 3.67
C ARG A 440 -43.33 43.81 3.00
N CYS A 441 -44.55 43.92 3.52
CA CYS A 441 -45.55 44.88 3.07
C CYS A 441 -45.61 46.09 4.02
N THR A 442 -46.19 47.19 3.55
CA THR A 442 -46.45 48.38 4.37
C THR A 442 -47.89 48.84 4.24
N LEU A 443 -48.45 49.36 5.34
CA LEU A 443 -49.74 50.07 5.39
C LEU A 443 -49.51 51.36 6.19
N GLY A 444 -49.39 52.49 5.49
CA GLY A 444 -48.88 53.72 6.12
C GLY A 444 -47.45 53.53 6.62
N SER A 445 -47.20 53.80 7.90
CA SER A 445 -45.91 53.60 8.57
C SER A 445 -45.73 52.21 9.21
N MET A 446 -46.76 51.37 9.19
CA MET A 446 -46.71 50.03 9.79
C MET A 446 -46.09 49.01 8.82
N VAL A 447 -45.20 48.17 9.35
CA VAL A 447 -44.55 47.07 8.61
C VAL A 447 -45.28 45.77 8.90
N VAL A 448 -45.68 45.05 7.84
CA VAL A 448 -46.32 43.75 7.92
C VAL A 448 -45.38 42.71 7.34
N LEU A 449 -44.94 41.76 8.17
CA LEU A 449 -44.09 40.65 7.72
C LEU A 449 -44.86 39.76 6.73
N ASN A 450 -44.15 39.10 5.82
CA ASN A 450 -44.75 38.15 4.89
C ASN A 450 -45.52 37.04 5.65
N GLY A 451 -46.76 36.77 5.25
CA GLY A 451 -47.69 35.84 5.92
C GLY A 451 -48.45 36.46 7.11
N ALA A 452 -48.00 37.58 7.65
CA ALA A 452 -48.72 38.28 8.70
C ALA A 452 -49.91 39.06 8.14
N SER A 453 -50.90 39.33 9.00
CA SER A 453 -52.08 40.10 8.66
C SER A 453 -52.19 41.36 9.53
N ILE A 454 -52.78 42.41 8.96
CA ILE A 454 -53.06 43.68 9.62
C ILE A 454 -54.52 44.08 9.38
N THR A 455 -55.14 44.70 10.36
CA THR A 455 -56.46 45.32 10.17
C THR A 455 -56.29 46.67 9.47
N ALA A 456 -56.96 46.85 8.35
CA ALA A 456 -56.98 48.10 7.59
C ALA A 456 -58.39 48.66 7.53
N TYR A 457 -58.52 49.97 7.36
CA TYR A 457 -59.80 50.68 7.40
C TYR A 457 -60.10 51.39 6.07
N LEU A 458 -61.38 51.40 5.69
CA LEU A 458 -61.84 52.01 4.44
C LEU A 458 -61.54 53.52 4.40
N SER A 459 -61.67 54.19 5.54
CA SER A 459 -61.43 55.64 5.71
C SER A 459 -60.55 55.91 6.93
N ALA A 460 -59.76 56.99 6.91
CA ALA A 460 -58.96 57.43 8.05
C ALA A 460 -59.81 58.02 9.20
N SER A 461 -61.00 58.52 8.87
CA SER A 461 -62.00 58.94 9.84
C SER A 461 -63.42 58.77 9.31
N VAL A 462 -64.38 58.67 10.21
CA VAL A 462 -65.82 58.63 9.92
C VAL A 462 -66.55 59.69 10.75
N LYS A 463 -67.74 60.10 10.32
CA LYS A 463 -68.56 61.09 11.04
C LYS A 463 -68.97 60.56 12.42
N TYR A 464 -69.33 61.47 13.32
CA TYR A 464 -69.90 61.12 14.62
C TYR A 464 -71.09 60.17 14.46
N GLY A 465 -71.13 59.13 15.30
CA GLY A 465 -72.17 58.09 15.28
C GLY A 465 -72.03 57.03 14.18
N ALA A 466 -71.06 57.14 13.26
CA ALA A 466 -70.73 56.09 12.29
C ALA A 466 -69.64 55.15 12.83
N GLU A 467 -69.57 53.93 12.27
CA GLU A 467 -68.57 52.93 12.63
C GLU A 467 -67.45 52.83 11.59
N CYS A 468 -66.23 52.57 12.06
CA CYS A 468 -65.08 52.33 11.20
C CYS A 468 -65.19 50.96 10.52
N VAL A 469 -65.44 50.95 9.21
CA VAL A 469 -65.43 49.71 8.42
C VAL A 469 -63.98 49.24 8.24
N SER A 470 -63.71 48.02 8.71
CA SER A 470 -62.39 47.41 8.64
C SER A 470 -62.38 46.15 7.77
N GLN A 471 -61.19 45.78 7.29
CA GLN A 471 -60.92 44.50 6.65
C GLN A 471 -59.56 43.98 7.13
N THR A 472 -59.39 42.67 7.19
CA THR A 472 -58.09 42.05 7.43
C THR A 472 -57.32 41.95 6.11
N ARG A 473 -56.12 42.53 6.05
CA ARG A 473 -55.21 42.45 4.91
C ARG A 473 -54.01 41.58 5.26
N THR A 474 -53.66 40.64 4.40
CA THR A 474 -52.53 39.71 4.60
C THR A 474 -51.41 40.08 3.63
N CYS A 475 -50.17 40.09 4.13
CA CYS A 475 -49.01 40.33 3.29
C CYS A 475 -48.57 39.04 2.58
N ALA A 476 -48.48 39.09 1.26
CA ALA A 476 -47.93 38.02 0.43
C ALA A 476 -46.80 38.59 -0.45
N ASN A 477 -45.56 38.36 -0.03
CA ASN A 477 -44.32 38.74 -0.70
C ASN A 477 -44.33 40.19 -1.25
N GLY A 478 -44.51 41.16 -0.35
CA GLY A 478 -44.54 42.59 -0.68
C GLY A 478 -45.88 43.11 -1.20
N VAL A 479 -46.86 42.24 -1.45
CA VAL A 479 -48.21 42.63 -1.89
C VAL A 479 -49.20 42.41 -0.74
N LEU A 480 -49.88 43.49 -0.33
CA LEU A 480 -50.87 43.45 0.75
C LEU A 480 -52.27 43.20 0.16
N SER A 481 -52.97 42.15 0.58
CA SER A 481 -54.30 41.76 0.02
C SER A 481 -55.39 42.80 0.27
N GLY A 482 -56.45 42.86 -0.56
CA GLY A 482 -57.56 43.83 -0.40
C GLY A 482 -57.20 45.28 -0.74
N PHE A 483 -58.14 46.22 -0.53
CA PHE A 483 -58.00 47.61 -1.02
C PHE A 483 -58.02 48.73 0.03
N TYR A 484 -58.34 48.46 1.30
CA TYR A 484 -58.45 49.50 2.35
C TYR A 484 -57.07 50.05 2.72
N MET A 485 -56.87 51.35 2.58
CA MET A 485 -55.55 51.97 2.61
C MET A 485 -55.15 52.56 3.97
N ASN A 486 -56.06 52.64 4.94
CA ASN A 486 -55.81 53.33 6.21
C ASN A 486 -55.39 52.35 7.31
N ALA A 487 -54.28 52.63 8.00
CA ALA A 487 -53.77 51.82 9.11
C ALA A 487 -54.56 52.01 10.41
N SER A 488 -55.31 53.11 10.50
CA SER A 488 -56.20 53.43 11.61
C SER A 488 -57.43 54.16 11.09
N CYS A 489 -58.49 54.17 11.88
CA CYS A 489 -59.69 54.95 11.65
C CYS A 489 -60.15 55.57 12.97
N ALA A 490 -60.45 56.87 12.95
CA ALA A 490 -61.01 57.59 14.09
C ALA A 490 -62.45 58.02 13.82
N VAL A 491 -63.34 57.79 14.78
CA VAL A 491 -64.68 58.39 14.76
C VAL A 491 -64.50 59.85 15.18
N LEU A 492 -64.93 60.79 14.32
CA LEU A 492 -64.85 62.22 14.64
C LEU A 492 -65.74 62.54 15.84
N ASP A 493 -65.25 63.42 16.70
CA ASP A 493 -66.05 63.97 17.81
C ASP A 493 -67.28 64.69 17.26
N GLY A 494 -68.43 64.48 17.89
CA GLY A 494 -69.65 65.19 17.50
C GLY A 494 -69.53 66.66 17.84
N LYS A 495 -70.16 67.51 17.02
CA LYS A 495 -70.04 68.95 17.12
C LYS A 495 -70.72 69.49 18.38
N ASP A 496 -70.08 70.43 19.06
CA ASP A 496 -70.71 71.16 20.18
C ASP A 496 -71.86 72.06 19.66
N CYS A 497 -72.90 72.22 20.49
CA CYS A 497 -74.04 73.06 20.16
C CYS A 497 -73.77 74.49 20.64
N SER A 498 -73.87 75.47 19.74
CA SER A 498 -73.79 76.89 20.09
C SER A 498 -75.20 77.48 20.22
N SER A 499 -75.53 78.03 21.39
CA SER A 499 -76.78 78.74 21.62
C SER A 499 -76.55 80.10 22.27
N ASN A 500 -77.30 81.12 21.85
CA ASN A 500 -77.23 82.45 22.43
C ASN A 500 -77.62 82.48 23.92
N ALA A 501 -78.50 81.57 24.35
CA ALA A 501 -78.97 81.50 25.73
C ALA A 501 -78.08 80.64 26.66
N PHE A 502 -77.44 79.59 26.12
CA PHE A 502 -76.71 78.58 26.91
C PHE A 502 -75.19 78.56 26.64
N GLY A 503 -74.69 79.42 25.75
CA GLY A 503 -73.30 79.36 25.30
C GLY A 503 -73.00 78.09 24.51
N THR A 504 -71.79 77.53 24.69
CA THR A 504 -71.36 76.27 24.07
C THR A 504 -71.75 75.10 24.98
N VAL A 505 -72.68 74.26 24.50
CA VAL A 505 -73.04 72.99 25.15
C VAL A 505 -72.25 71.88 24.47
N LYS A 506 -71.41 71.17 25.25
CA LYS A 506 -70.58 70.08 24.71
C LYS A 506 -71.45 68.97 24.13
N ASN A 507 -71.06 68.38 23.00
CA ASN A 507 -71.78 67.25 22.42
C ASN A 507 -71.96 66.10 23.42
N GLY A 508 -73.17 65.52 23.50
CA GLY A 508 -73.53 64.48 24.45
C GLY A 508 -73.87 64.98 25.86
N THR A 509 -73.70 66.28 26.15
CA THR A 509 -74.11 66.88 27.42
C THR A 509 -75.49 67.51 27.32
N SER A 510 -76.15 67.71 28.47
CA SER A 510 -77.48 68.29 28.54
C SER A 510 -77.50 69.55 29.41
N VAL A 511 -78.37 70.49 29.07
CA VAL A 511 -78.69 71.69 29.84
C VAL A 511 -80.18 71.70 30.18
N THR A 512 -80.53 72.32 31.30
CA THR A 512 -81.93 72.56 31.65
C THR A 512 -82.40 73.87 31.03
N ALA A 513 -83.47 73.82 30.24
CA ALA A 513 -84.06 74.99 29.58
C ALA A 513 -85.49 75.23 30.06
N TYR A 514 -85.94 76.48 30.04
CA TYR A 514 -87.26 76.88 30.54
C TYR A 514 -88.14 77.48 29.44
N GLN A 515 -89.43 77.16 29.49
CA GLN A 515 -90.41 77.59 28.48
C GLN A 515 -90.52 79.12 28.39
N ALA A 516 -90.37 79.83 29.53
CA ALA A 516 -90.43 81.28 29.63
C ALA A 516 -89.37 81.80 30.64
N ALA A 517 -88.97 83.07 30.50
CA ALA A 517 -88.03 83.72 31.43
C ALA A 517 -88.65 84.04 32.80
N SER A 518 -89.98 84.02 32.93
CA SER A 518 -90.70 84.20 34.19
C SER A 518 -92.13 83.63 34.14
N ALA A 519 -92.61 83.06 35.25
CA ALA A 519 -93.99 82.57 35.40
C ALA A 519 -94.76 83.41 36.44
N ASN A 520 -95.97 83.86 36.08
CA ASN A 520 -96.76 84.79 36.90
C ASN A 520 -97.68 84.07 37.92
N ILE A 521 -97.96 82.77 37.75
CA ILE A 521 -98.67 81.88 38.71
C ILE A 521 -98.24 80.43 38.39
N GLY A 522 -97.49 79.75 39.30
CA GLY A 522 -97.03 78.35 39.13
C GLY A 522 -95.50 78.15 38.99
N GLU A 523 -95.05 76.88 39.07
CA GLU A 523 -93.63 76.49 38.96
C GLU A 523 -93.08 76.69 37.53
N CYS A 524 -91.79 76.99 37.41
CA CYS A 524 -91.11 77.11 36.12
C CYS A 524 -91.05 75.76 35.40
N VAL A 525 -91.76 75.62 34.28
CA VAL A 525 -91.72 74.42 33.44
C VAL A 525 -90.38 74.35 32.72
N SER A 526 -89.62 73.30 33.01
CA SER A 526 -88.34 73.03 32.39
C SER A 526 -88.37 71.80 31.49
N GLU A 527 -87.44 71.75 30.54
CA GLU A 527 -87.11 70.55 29.79
C GLU A 527 -85.58 70.35 29.81
N THR A 528 -85.15 69.10 29.73
CA THR A 528 -83.74 68.77 29.53
C THR A 528 -83.44 68.80 28.04
N ARG A 529 -82.59 69.73 27.62
CA ARG A 529 -82.11 69.84 26.23
C ARG A 529 -80.74 69.22 26.12
N THR A 530 -80.60 68.20 25.27
CA THR A 530 -79.34 67.47 25.04
C THR A 530 -78.72 67.92 23.73
N CYS A 531 -77.42 68.20 23.76
CA CYS A 531 -76.69 68.48 22.53
C CYS A 531 -76.33 67.17 21.81
N THR A 532 -76.71 67.05 20.55
CA THR A 532 -76.35 65.95 19.68
C THR A 532 -75.90 66.49 18.33
N ASP A 533 -74.60 66.36 18.06
CA ASP A 533 -73.91 66.76 16.84
C ASP A 533 -74.29 68.16 16.32
N GLY A 534 -74.15 69.17 17.18
CA GLY A 534 -74.43 70.57 16.88
C GLY A 534 -75.91 70.95 16.94
N THR A 535 -76.80 70.01 17.22
CA THR A 535 -78.24 70.24 17.37
C THR A 535 -78.66 70.08 18.83
N LEU A 536 -79.22 71.13 19.44
CA LEU A 536 -79.73 71.10 20.81
C LEU A 536 -81.20 70.67 20.81
N SER A 537 -81.51 69.49 21.34
CA SER A 537 -82.88 68.93 21.39
C SER A 537 -83.85 69.83 22.16
N GLY A 538 -85.17 69.66 21.98
CA GLY A 538 -86.17 70.49 22.67
C GLY A 538 -86.42 71.85 22.01
N THR A 539 -87.35 72.64 22.57
CA THR A 539 -87.83 73.91 22.01
C THR A 539 -87.72 75.11 22.96
N TYR A 540 -87.43 74.88 24.24
CA TYR A 540 -87.42 75.92 25.27
C TYR A 540 -86.15 76.77 25.20
N ALA A 541 -86.30 78.08 25.12
CA ALA A 541 -85.22 78.98 24.75
C ALA A 541 -84.49 79.65 25.93
N ASN A 542 -85.03 79.58 27.16
CA ASN A 542 -84.53 80.38 28.28
C ASN A 542 -83.62 79.56 29.19
N ALA A 543 -82.45 80.12 29.55
CA ALA A 543 -81.49 79.48 30.46
C ALA A 543 -81.86 79.57 31.94
N SER A 544 -82.78 80.48 32.29
CA SER A 544 -83.30 80.64 33.64
C SER A 544 -84.77 81.06 33.60
N CYS A 545 -85.48 80.80 34.70
CA CYS A 545 -86.85 81.23 34.90
C CYS A 545 -87.02 81.70 36.36
N MET A 546 -87.70 82.82 36.56
CA MET A 546 -87.98 83.40 37.88
C MET A 546 -89.50 83.45 38.15
N VAL A 547 -89.93 82.98 39.32
CA VAL A 547 -91.34 83.06 39.78
C VAL A 547 -91.54 84.38 40.52
N ARG A 548 -92.57 85.17 40.17
CA ARG A 548 -92.87 86.46 40.82
C ARG A 548 -94.08 86.35 41.76
N PRO A 549 -94.05 86.91 43.00
CA PRO A 549 -95.21 86.92 43.90
C PRO A 549 -96.24 88.04 43.58
N ALA A 550 -97.52 87.81 43.94
CA ALA A 550 -98.66 88.71 43.68
C ALA A 550 -98.68 89.99 44.55
N LYS A 551 -99.18 91.11 43.99
CA LYS A 551 -99.21 92.47 44.58
C LYS A 551 -100.17 92.63 45.78
N TRP A 552 -99.82 93.50 46.74
CA TRP A 552 -100.69 93.96 47.86
C TRP A 552 -101.27 95.38 47.62
N THR A 553 -102.48 95.61 48.13
CA THR A 553 -103.34 96.81 48.06
C THR A 553 -103.34 97.57 49.41
N THR A 554 -103.38 98.91 49.39
CA THR A 554 -103.33 99.80 50.58
C THR A 554 -104.72 100.37 50.90
N THR A 555 -105.18 100.32 52.15
CA THR A 555 -106.45 100.93 52.60
C THR A 555 -106.19 101.95 53.72
N LYS A 556 -106.68 103.19 53.57
CA LYS A 556 -106.62 104.26 54.58
C LYS A 556 -108.00 104.48 55.19
N SER A 557 -108.10 104.53 56.52
CA SER A 557 -109.32 104.91 57.25
C SER A 557 -108.98 105.96 58.32
N VAL A 558 -109.77 107.03 58.37
CA VAL A 558 -109.66 108.13 59.34
C VAL A 558 -110.66 107.89 60.45
N HIS A 559 -110.22 107.91 61.71
CA HIS A 559 -111.08 107.85 62.89
C HIS A 559 -110.93 109.12 63.73
N CYS A 560 -112.04 109.81 63.98
CA CYS A 560 -112.15 110.89 64.95
C CYS A 560 -112.67 110.28 66.26
N VAL A 561 -111.94 110.43 67.37
CA VAL A 561 -112.42 109.97 68.68
C VAL A 561 -112.17 111.05 69.72
N ASP A 562 -113.22 111.33 70.49
CA ASP A 562 -113.29 112.38 71.50
C ASP A 562 -112.54 111.97 72.79
N LYS A 563 -112.00 112.96 73.51
CA LYS A 563 -111.02 112.73 74.59
C LYS A 563 -111.70 112.56 75.95
N LYS A 564 -111.77 111.33 76.50
CA LYS A 564 -111.81 111.10 77.97
C LYS A 564 -111.60 109.64 78.43
N SER A 565 -110.61 109.47 79.32
CA SER A 565 -110.45 108.50 80.44
C SER A 565 -110.61 106.97 80.23
N ALA A 566 -109.48 106.23 80.39
CA ALA A 566 -109.19 104.91 81.04
C ALA A 566 -110.22 103.74 80.97
N PRO A 567 -109.87 102.46 81.25
CA PRO A 567 -108.62 101.66 81.19
C PRO A 567 -108.84 100.28 80.48
N GLU A 568 -107.80 99.43 80.52
CA GLU A 568 -107.78 97.95 80.58
C GLU A 568 -109.00 97.12 80.06
N GLY A 569 -108.80 96.52 78.87
CA GLY A 569 -109.36 95.23 78.44
C GLY A 569 -110.89 95.08 78.36
N TRP A 570 -111.49 95.34 77.19
CA TRP A 570 -112.82 94.79 76.88
C TRP A 570 -113.03 94.51 75.39
N GLU A 571 -113.65 93.36 75.13
CA GLU A 571 -113.97 92.73 73.84
C GLU A 571 -115.31 93.24 73.27
N GLY A 572 -115.48 93.18 71.93
CA GLY A 572 -116.79 93.19 71.28
C GLY A 572 -117.10 94.37 70.35
N THR A 573 -117.09 94.07 69.04
CA THR A 573 -117.78 94.76 67.90
C THR A 573 -119.27 95.05 68.19
N PRO A 574 -120.01 96.01 67.53
CA PRO A 574 -120.03 96.18 66.06
C PRO A 574 -120.44 97.57 65.46
N THR A 575 -120.27 97.70 64.13
CA THR A 575 -121.11 98.40 63.11
C THR A 575 -121.44 99.91 63.25
N THR A 576 -121.38 100.78 62.23
CA THR A 576 -122.11 100.72 60.94
C THR A 576 -121.69 101.88 60.01
N THR A 577 -121.73 101.62 58.68
CA THR A 577 -122.21 102.48 57.56
C THR A 577 -121.38 103.62 56.92
N ALA A 578 -120.90 103.32 55.71
CA ALA A 578 -120.86 104.03 54.41
C ALA A 578 -120.88 105.58 54.26
N CYS A 579 -119.91 106.07 53.45
CA CYS A 579 -120.01 106.89 52.20
C CYS A 579 -118.59 107.48 51.95
N ASP A 580 -117.78 107.01 50.97
CA ASP A 580 -117.81 107.29 49.50
C ASP A 580 -117.73 108.80 49.19
N THR A 581 -116.88 109.37 48.31
CA THR A 581 -115.83 108.94 47.36
C THR A 581 -115.11 110.23 46.92
N GLY A 582 -113.90 110.13 46.34
CA GLY A 582 -113.40 111.18 45.44
C GLY A 582 -111.91 111.44 45.47
N GLU A 583 -111.17 110.73 44.59
CA GLU A 583 -109.78 111.01 44.24
C GLU A 583 -109.67 112.22 43.30
N HIS A 584 -108.63 113.05 43.45
CA HIS A 584 -107.90 113.66 42.32
C HIS A 584 -106.44 113.99 42.69
N SER A 585 -105.60 113.91 41.66
CA SER A 585 -104.14 113.72 41.67
C SER A 585 -103.29 114.98 41.52
N TYR A 586 -101.96 114.74 41.52
CA TYR A 586 -100.79 115.57 41.16
C TYR A 586 -100.10 116.27 42.35
N ALA A 587 -98.77 116.26 42.50
CA ALA A 587 -97.70 116.12 41.49
C ALA A 587 -96.36 115.73 42.17
N ASP A 588 -95.41 115.15 41.39
CA ASP A 588 -94.01 115.62 41.25
C ASP A 588 -93.22 116.00 42.53
N LEU A 589 -92.11 115.37 42.93
CA LEU A 589 -90.77 115.32 42.30
C LEU A 589 -89.76 114.65 43.29
N PRO A 590 -88.51 114.32 42.89
CA PRO A 590 -87.67 113.29 43.50
C PRO A 590 -86.97 113.75 44.79
N PRO A 591 -86.53 112.80 45.63
CA PRO A 591 -85.42 113.08 46.53
C PRO A 591 -84.36 111.95 46.58
N GLU A 592 -83.10 112.35 46.43
CA GLU A 592 -82.01 111.77 47.21
C GLU A 592 -82.23 112.01 48.72
N SER A 593 -81.51 111.26 49.55
CA SER A 593 -81.38 111.37 51.01
C SER A 593 -82.50 110.75 51.87
N CYS A 594 -82.35 109.46 52.20
CA CYS A 594 -82.19 109.02 53.60
C CYS A 594 -81.80 107.54 53.66
N THR A 595 -80.67 107.28 54.33
CA THR A 595 -80.10 105.97 54.61
C THR A 595 -80.73 105.33 55.85
N SER A 596 -80.94 104.00 55.75
CA SER A 596 -81.23 103.02 56.81
C SER A 596 -82.68 102.83 57.28
N VAL A 597 -83.11 101.56 57.24
CA VAL A 597 -84.31 101.02 57.92
C VAL A 597 -83.82 100.18 59.09
N SER A 598 -84.10 100.64 60.31
CA SER A 598 -84.27 99.74 61.45
C SER A 598 -85.46 100.25 62.27
N ARG A 599 -86.36 99.32 62.62
CA ARG A 599 -87.57 99.53 63.43
C ARG A 599 -87.36 100.56 64.55
N GLY A 600 -88.18 101.61 64.52
CA GLY A 600 -88.60 102.35 65.72
C GLY A 600 -88.02 103.75 65.92
N ARG A 601 -88.53 104.76 65.19
CA ARG A 601 -89.15 105.97 65.76
C ARG A 601 -89.62 106.96 64.68
N GLN A 602 -90.63 107.74 65.08
CA GLN A 602 -91.44 108.68 64.31
C GLN A 602 -90.63 109.83 63.69
N CYS A 603 -90.99 110.23 62.46
CA CYS A 603 -90.54 111.49 61.86
C CYS A 603 -91.69 112.50 61.87
N TRP A 604 -91.45 113.68 62.44
CA TRP A 604 -92.38 114.80 62.48
C TRP A 604 -92.10 115.73 61.30
N TYR A 605 -93.13 116.13 60.55
CA TYR A 605 -93.06 117.26 59.63
C TYR A 605 -94.03 118.35 60.10
N SER A 606 -93.47 119.47 60.54
CA SER A 606 -94.18 120.71 60.82
C SER A 606 -94.42 121.48 59.51
N GLY A 607 -95.60 122.09 59.34
CA GLY A 607 -95.76 123.19 58.39
C GLY A 607 -96.88 123.16 57.36
N TRP A 608 -97.98 122.41 57.54
CA TRP A 608 -99.19 122.64 56.74
C TRP A 608 -100.32 123.24 57.58
N SER A 609 -100.39 124.58 57.53
CA SER A 609 -101.52 125.38 57.96
C SER A 609 -102.32 125.82 56.71
N LYS A 610 -103.53 125.28 56.54
CA LYS A 610 -104.57 125.99 55.77
C LYS A 610 -105.96 125.64 56.32
N LYS A 611 -106.61 126.71 56.76
CA LYS A 611 -107.89 126.78 57.47
C LYS A 611 -109.02 126.17 56.65
N CYS A 612 -109.78 125.23 57.23
CA CYS A 612 -111.21 125.12 56.95
C CYS A 612 -111.93 126.12 57.87
N GLY A 613 -112.79 126.95 57.28
CA GLY A 613 -113.51 128.02 57.98
C GLY A 613 -114.58 127.50 58.94
N ASP A 614 -114.72 128.25 60.03
CA ASP A 614 -115.86 128.37 60.95
C ASP A 614 -116.58 127.09 61.41
N VAL A 615 -115.91 126.30 62.27
CA VAL A 615 -116.57 125.65 63.40
C VAL A 615 -115.68 125.81 64.63
N THR A 616 -116.25 126.35 65.69
CA THR A 616 -115.59 126.69 66.96
C THR A 616 -114.98 125.46 67.65
N THR A 617 -113.77 125.61 68.19
CA THR A 617 -112.92 124.64 68.93
C THR A 617 -112.00 123.74 68.08
N GLU A 618 -110.69 123.99 68.20
CA GLU A 618 -109.61 123.40 67.40
C GLU A 618 -109.47 121.89 67.65
N THR A 619 -109.92 121.12 66.66
CA THR A 619 -109.85 119.66 66.60
C THR A 619 -108.60 119.25 65.80
N THR A 620 -107.72 118.42 66.37
CA THR A 620 -106.53 117.90 65.68
C THR A 620 -106.81 116.50 65.13
N CYS A 621 -106.71 116.32 63.80
CA CYS A 621 -106.81 115.02 63.14
C CYS A 621 -105.42 114.37 63.00
N TYR A 622 -105.32 113.05 63.19
CA TYR A 622 -104.12 112.28 62.84
C TYR A 622 -104.51 111.03 62.05
N ALA A 623 -103.72 110.71 61.03
CA ALA A 623 -103.87 109.53 60.19
C ALA A 623 -102.81 108.50 60.58
N THR A 624 -103.23 107.26 60.85
CA THR A 624 -102.33 106.13 61.07
C THR A 624 -102.30 105.26 59.81
N ILE A 625 -101.10 104.94 59.33
CA ILE A 625 -100.86 103.94 58.29
C ILE A 625 -100.36 102.69 59.01
N THR A 626 -101.10 101.58 58.88
CA THR A 626 -100.68 100.29 59.44
C THR A 626 -100.53 99.31 58.28
N GLU A 627 -99.31 98.81 58.06
CA GLU A 627 -99.05 97.70 57.15
C GLU A 627 -99.10 96.39 57.96
N GLN A 628 -99.90 95.41 57.52
CA GLN A 628 -99.86 94.04 58.02
C GLN A 628 -99.30 93.12 56.91
N TYR A 629 -98.30 92.31 57.28
CA TYR A 629 -97.68 91.25 56.48
C TYR A 629 -98.46 89.92 56.64
N PRO A 630 -98.43 89.00 55.65
CA PRO A 630 -98.32 87.56 55.89
C PRO A 630 -96.90 87.16 56.30
#